data_AF-A0A1B8D1T7-F1
#
_entry.id   AF-A0A1B8D1T7-F1
#
_cell.length_a   1.000
_cell.length_b   1.000
_cell.length_c   1.000
_cell.angle_alpha   90.00
_cell.angle_beta   90.00
_cell.angle_gamma   90.00
#
_symmetry.space_group_name_H-M   'P 1'
#
loop_
_entity.id
_entity.type
_entity.pdbx_description
1 polymer ?
#
loop_
_entity_poly.entity_id
_entity_poly.type
_entity_poly.pdbx_seq_one_letter_code
_entity_poly.pdbx_strand_id
1 'polypeptide(L)'
;MSLTDGIIPAPFWKTIDEDLAARKRAPTPDETRILTMVPLADSPPHSIALVHLVVRLGKVVSMRAPSLNSPTTESKPSRFDFRQSMGYGRARRTTLTDDPSRAARRAIERRIAEVWAPVMIRGPEGVGEKERRASEARKRGVVEAFLAKE
;
A
#
# COMPACT_ATOMS: atom_id res chain seq x y z
N MET A 1 23.98 -17.35 -1.51
CA MET A 1 23.56 -16.35 -0.51
C MET A 1 22.07 -16.51 -0.28
N SER A 2 21.66 -16.91 0.93
CA SER A 2 20.24 -17.12 1.26
C SER A 2 19.73 -15.92 2.07
N LEU A 3 18.43 -15.64 2.00
CA LEU A 3 17.75 -14.59 2.75
C LEU A 3 17.62 -15.01 4.22
N THR A 4 18.72 -15.00 4.97
CA THR A 4 18.71 -15.40 6.39
C THR A 4 18.06 -14.35 7.29
N ASP A 5 18.05 -13.08 6.87
CA ASP A 5 17.61 -11.94 7.70
C ASP A 5 16.42 -11.17 7.09
N GLY A 6 15.43 -11.89 6.54
CA GLY A 6 14.25 -11.29 5.91
C GLY A 6 14.53 -10.61 4.57
N ILE A 7 13.50 -9.97 3.98
CA ILE A 7 13.62 -9.30 2.67
C ILE A 7 14.29 -7.95 2.80
N ILE A 8 13.98 -7.20 3.85
CA ILE A 8 14.68 -5.97 4.23
C ILE A 8 15.34 -6.23 5.60
N PRO A 9 16.63 -6.60 5.60
CA PRO A 9 17.44 -6.75 6.81
C PRO A 9 17.50 -5.49 7.66
N ALA A 10 17.80 -5.66 8.95
CA ALA A 10 17.96 -4.57 9.92
C ALA A 10 18.90 -3.42 9.46
N PRO A 11 20.08 -3.65 8.84
CA PRO A 11 20.95 -2.56 8.40
C PRO A 11 20.30 -1.70 7.30
N PHE A 12 19.63 -2.30 6.33
CA PHE A 12 18.92 -1.55 5.29
C PHE A 12 17.72 -0.81 5.86
N TRP A 13 16.97 -1.45 6.77
CA TRP A 13 15.85 -0.80 7.42
C TRP A 13 16.28 0.42 8.21
N LYS A 14 17.42 0.40 8.89
CA LYS A 14 17.92 1.56 9.65
C LYS A 14 18.05 2.80 8.77
N THR A 15 18.69 2.70 7.61
CA THR A 15 18.83 3.80 6.66
C THR A 15 17.47 4.30 6.15
N ILE A 16 16.58 3.37 5.78
CA ILE A 16 15.23 3.69 5.32
C ILE A 16 14.42 4.38 6.43
N ASP A 17 14.52 3.90 7.67
CA ASP A 17 13.77 4.41 8.82
C ASP A 17 14.20 5.82 9.18
N GLU A 18 15.51 6.09 9.14
CA GLU A 18 16.10 7.42 9.32
C GLU A 18 15.64 8.39 8.23
N ASP A 19 15.69 8.00 6.96
CA ASP A 19 15.22 8.82 5.82
C ASP A 19 13.72 9.12 5.90
N LEU A 20 12.91 8.15 6.32
CA LEU A 20 11.47 8.33 6.53
C LEU A 20 11.17 9.20 7.75
N ALA A 21 11.94 9.07 8.82
CA ALA A 21 11.76 9.85 10.05
C ALA A 21 12.23 11.30 9.92
N ALA A 22 13.26 11.57 9.11
CA ALA A 22 13.79 12.91 8.88
C ALA A 22 12.84 13.82 8.09
N ARG A 23 11.84 13.25 7.43
CA ARG A 23 10.92 14.00 6.56
C ARG A 23 9.89 14.80 7.36
N LYS A 24 9.76 16.08 7.01
CA LYS A 24 8.79 17.02 7.59
C LYS A 24 7.34 16.73 7.18
N ARG A 25 7.14 16.00 6.07
CA ARG A 25 5.81 15.59 5.56
C ARG A 25 5.80 14.10 5.31
N ALA A 26 4.60 13.51 5.33
CA ALA A 26 4.42 12.13 4.89
C ALA A 26 4.85 12.00 3.40
N PRO A 27 5.76 11.07 3.06
CA PRO A 27 6.14 10.83 1.67
C PRO A 27 4.96 10.29 0.87
N THR A 28 4.93 10.58 -0.42
CA THR A 28 3.98 9.92 -1.33
C THR A 28 4.32 8.44 -1.44
N PRO A 29 3.38 7.60 -1.93
CA PRO A 29 3.67 6.18 -2.19
C PRO A 29 4.88 6.00 -3.12
N ASP A 30 5.00 6.80 -4.18
CA ASP A 30 6.15 6.71 -5.11
C ASP A 30 7.46 7.12 -4.45
N GLU A 31 7.46 8.22 -3.68
CA GLU A 31 8.64 8.65 -2.91
C GLU A 31 9.07 7.54 -1.94
N THR A 32 8.12 6.89 -1.26
CA THR A 32 8.39 5.80 -0.32
C THR A 32 8.98 4.57 -1.02
N ARG A 33 8.47 4.23 -2.22
CA ARG A 33 9.02 3.15 -3.04
C ARG A 33 10.47 3.45 -3.43
N ILE A 34 10.77 4.68 -3.87
CA ILE A 34 12.12 5.11 -4.23
C ILE A 34 13.06 5.01 -3.02
N LEU A 35 12.68 5.60 -1.88
CA LEU A 35 13.49 5.56 -0.65
C LEU A 35 13.79 4.14 -0.18
N THR A 36 12.83 3.22 -0.36
CA THR A 36 13.03 1.82 0.00
C THR A 36 13.98 1.13 -0.97
N MET A 37 13.82 1.36 -2.28
CA MET A 37 14.58 0.66 -3.31
C MET A 37 16.02 1.14 -3.45
N VAL A 38 16.33 2.41 -3.13
CA VAL A 38 17.69 2.97 -3.27
C VAL A 38 18.72 2.21 -2.40
N PRO A 39 18.52 2.01 -1.08
CA PRO A 39 19.45 1.22 -0.27
C PRO A 39 19.53 -0.26 -0.66
N LEU A 40 18.47 -0.80 -1.28
CA LEU A 40 18.39 -2.19 -1.73
C LEU A 40 19.08 -2.41 -3.10
N ALA A 41 19.48 -1.34 -3.81
CA ALA A 41 20.08 -1.43 -5.14
C ALA A 41 21.42 -2.20 -5.11
N ASP A 42 22.19 -2.05 -4.03
CA ASP A 42 23.47 -2.73 -3.83
C ASP A 42 23.30 -4.22 -3.48
N SER A 43 22.06 -4.69 -3.29
CA SER A 43 21.75 -6.07 -2.96
C SER A 43 20.64 -6.66 -3.85
N PRO A 44 20.99 -7.12 -5.08
CA PRO A 44 20.03 -7.70 -6.02
C PRO A 44 19.12 -8.80 -5.44
N PRO A 45 19.59 -9.73 -4.58
CA PRO A 45 18.72 -10.75 -4.00
C PRO A 45 17.55 -10.16 -3.21
N HIS A 46 17.79 -9.07 -2.46
CA HIS A 46 16.78 -8.44 -1.60
C HIS A 46 15.82 -7.56 -2.40
N SER A 47 16.34 -6.76 -3.34
CA SER A 47 15.51 -5.91 -4.23
C SER A 47 14.59 -6.76 -5.12
N ILE A 48 15.11 -7.83 -5.72
CA ILE A 48 14.32 -8.76 -6.55
C ILE A 48 13.26 -9.47 -5.70
N ALA A 49 13.64 -9.99 -4.52
CA ALA A 49 12.69 -10.66 -3.63
C ALA A 49 11.55 -9.73 -3.20
N LEU A 50 11.86 -8.48 -2.85
CA LEU A 50 10.88 -7.46 -2.50
C LEU A 50 9.89 -7.25 -3.63
N VAL A 51 10.36 -6.86 -4.82
CA VAL A 51 9.51 -6.57 -5.98
C VAL A 51 8.64 -7.78 -6.33
N HIS A 52 9.23 -8.99 -6.37
CA HIS A 52 8.49 -10.21 -6.70
C HIS A 52 7.42 -10.53 -5.66
N LEU A 53 7.68 -10.29 -4.37
CA LEU A 53 6.69 -10.49 -3.33
C LEU A 53 5.58 -9.45 -3.43
N VAL A 54 5.89 -8.16 -3.57
CA VAL A 54 4.82 -7.15 -3.58
C VAL A 54 3.94 -7.26 -4.82
N VAL A 55 4.50 -7.65 -5.98
CA VAL A 55 3.71 -7.99 -7.17
C VAL A 55 2.74 -9.14 -6.89
N ARG A 56 3.20 -10.19 -6.18
CA ARG A 56 2.34 -11.31 -5.77
C ARG A 56 1.25 -10.87 -4.80
N LEU A 57 1.57 -10.04 -3.80
CA LEU A 57 0.59 -9.49 -2.88
C LEU A 57 -0.43 -8.59 -3.59
N GLY A 58 0.01 -7.78 -4.56
CA GLY A 58 -0.88 -6.95 -5.38
C GLY A 58 -1.86 -7.78 -6.22
N LYS A 59 -1.48 -8.98 -6.67
CA LYS A 59 -2.40 -9.94 -7.29
C LYS A 59 -3.43 -10.45 -6.28
N VAL A 60 -3.03 -10.80 -5.06
CA VAL A 60 -3.94 -11.24 -3.98
C VAL A 60 -4.94 -10.14 -3.63
N VAL A 61 -4.51 -8.88 -3.50
CA VAL A 61 -5.41 -7.72 -3.31
C VAL A 61 -6.43 -7.66 -4.45
N SER A 62 -5.95 -7.78 -5.69
CA SER A 62 -6.80 -7.65 -6.88
C SER A 62 -7.80 -8.81 -7.03
N MET A 63 -7.52 -9.99 -6.48
CA MET A 63 -8.49 -11.10 -6.40
C MET A 63 -9.62 -10.84 -5.41
N ARG A 64 -9.35 -10.08 -4.33
CA ARG A 64 -10.34 -9.79 -3.28
C ARG A 64 -11.12 -8.50 -3.51
N ALA A 65 -10.53 -7.54 -4.21
CA ALA A 65 -11.16 -6.29 -4.63
C ALA A 65 -10.69 -5.95 -6.05
N PRO A 66 -11.52 -6.16 -7.09
CA PRO A 66 -11.19 -5.82 -8.47
C PRO A 66 -10.77 -4.35 -8.58
N SER A 67 -9.81 -4.06 -9.45
CA SER A 67 -9.44 -2.68 -9.74
C SER A 67 -10.60 -1.95 -10.39
N LEU A 68 -10.88 -0.73 -9.92
CA LEU A 68 -11.90 0.16 -10.50
C LEU A 68 -11.65 0.53 -11.97
N ASN A 69 -10.44 0.31 -12.48
CA ASN A 69 -10.04 0.62 -13.85
C ASN A 69 -10.14 -0.60 -14.79
N SER A 70 -10.78 -1.71 -14.40
CA SER A 70 -11.16 -2.71 -15.40
C SER A 70 -12.17 -2.06 -16.35
N PRO A 71 -11.96 -2.04 -17.68
CA PRO A 71 -12.99 -1.59 -18.60
C PRO A 71 -14.21 -2.47 -18.34
N THR A 72 -15.24 -1.86 -17.76
CA THR A 72 -16.54 -2.45 -17.57
C THR A 72 -16.97 -2.97 -18.93
N THR A 73 -17.05 -4.29 -19.07
CA THR A 73 -17.76 -4.88 -20.21
C THR A 73 -19.17 -4.32 -20.15
N GLU A 74 -19.60 -3.73 -21.27
CA GLU A 74 -20.84 -2.99 -21.46
C GLU A 74 -22.05 -3.71 -20.83
N SER A 75 -22.36 -3.37 -19.58
CA SER A 75 -23.71 -3.56 -19.06
C SER A 75 -24.56 -2.45 -19.67
N LYS A 76 -25.25 -2.79 -20.77
CA LYS A 76 -26.26 -1.98 -21.46
C LYS A 76 -27.03 -1.10 -20.46
N PRO A 77 -27.17 0.21 -20.68
CA PRO A 77 -28.07 1.02 -19.86
C PRO A 77 -29.48 0.44 -20.01
N SER A 78 -30.02 -0.08 -18.90
CA SER A 78 -31.41 -0.49 -18.82
C SER A 78 -32.27 0.72 -19.14
N ARG A 79 -33.22 0.55 -20.07
CA ARG A 79 -34.13 1.59 -20.59
C ARG A 79 -35.11 2.17 -19.54
N PHE A 80 -34.79 2.07 -18.25
CA PHE A 80 -35.65 2.45 -17.13
C PHE A 80 -35.34 3.83 -16.54
N ASP A 81 -34.19 4.45 -16.86
CA ASP A 81 -33.78 5.71 -16.23
C ASP A 81 -34.24 6.99 -16.96
N PHE A 82 -35.15 6.89 -17.95
CA PHE A 82 -35.65 8.06 -18.67
C PHE A 82 -36.83 8.78 -17.96
N ARG A 83 -37.28 8.31 -16.79
CA ARG A 83 -38.54 8.79 -16.18
C ARG A 83 -38.44 9.41 -14.79
N GLN A 84 -37.26 9.90 -14.38
CA GLN A 84 -37.08 10.62 -13.11
C GLN A 84 -36.57 12.06 -13.26
N SER A 85 -36.83 12.70 -14.40
CA SER A 85 -36.68 14.16 -14.53
C SER A 85 -37.96 14.88 -14.10
N MET A 86 -38.22 14.96 -12.79
CA MET A 86 -38.93 16.07 -12.12
C MET A 86 -39.36 15.61 -10.73
N GLY A 87 -38.77 16.21 -9.69
CA GLY A 87 -39.23 16.02 -8.33
C GLY A 87 -38.13 16.22 -7.31
N TYR A 88 -38.07 17.42 -6.75
CA TYR A 88 -37.62 17.77 -5.40
C TYR A 88 -36.99 16.63 -4.58
N GLY A 89 -35.76 16.28 -4.90
CA GLY A 89 -34.93 15.43 -4.07
C GLY A 89 -33.62 16.17 -3.88
N ARG A 90 -33.32 16.57 -2.65
CA ARG A 90 -31.93 16.76 -2.22
C ARG A 90 -31.22 15.41 -2.36
N ALA A 91 -30.91 15.03 -3.59
CA ALA A 91 -29.92 14.03 -3.89
C ALA A 91 -28.65 14.61 -3.31
N ARG A 92 -28.31 14.12 -2.11
CA ARG A 92 -27.04 14.37 -1.46
C ARG A 92 -26.00 14.27 -2.57
N ARG A 93 -25.29 15.37 -2.82
CA ARG A 93 -23.95 15.30 -3.40
C ARG A 93 -23.16 14.45 -2.43
N THR A 94 -23.25 13.13 -2.56
CA THR A 94 -22.21 12.23 -2.12
C THR A 94 -21.03 12.65 -2.96
N THR A 95 -20.17 13.43 -2.33
CA THR A 95 -18.93 13.93 -2.90
C THR A 95 -18.26 12.79 -3.66
N LEU A 96 -17.89 13.03 -4.91
CA LEU A 96 -17.13 12.17 -5.82
C LEU A 96 -15.79 11.64 -5.24
N THR A 97 -15.53 11.83 -3.95
CA THR A 97 -14.26 11.64 -3.27
C THR A 97 -14.17 10.37 -2.43
N ASP A 98 -15.25 9.60 -2.26
CA ASP A 98 -15.22 8.38 -1.45
C ASP A 98 -15.99 7.24 -2.15
N ASP A 99 -15.36 6.67 -3.18
CA ASP A 99 -15.86 5.47 -3.82
C ASP A 99 -15.70 4.29 -2.82
N PRO A 100 -16.81 3.65 -2.39
CA PRO A 100 -16.77 2.58 -1.40
C PRO A 100 -15.86 1.43 -1.81
N SER A 101 -15.64 1.23 -3.12
CA SER A 101 -14.72 0.22 -3.65
C SER A 101 -13.26 0.59 -3.40
N ARG A 102 -12.90 1.88 -3.46
CA ARG A 102 -11.56 2.38 -3.08
C ARG A 102 -11.35 2.22 -1.57
N ALA A 103 -12.35 2.54 -0.77
CA ALA A 103 -12.29 2.38 0.68
C ALA A 103 -12.11 0.90 1.08
N ALA A 104 -12.89 -0.01 0.49
CA ALA A 104 -12.76 -1.45 0.69
C ALA A 104 -11.38 -1.97 0.28
N ARG A 105 -10.86 -1.52 -0.86
CA ARG A 105 -9.53 -1.90 -1.32
C ARG A 105 -8.41 -1.42 -0.39
N ARG A 106 -8.45 -0.16 0.05
CA ARG A 106 -7.50 0.39 1.04
C ARG A 106 -7.54 -0.38 2.35
N ALA A 107 -8.71 -0.82 2.79
CA ALA A 107 -8.84 -1.64 4.00
C ALA A 107 -8.11 -2.99 3.84
N ILE A 108 -8.24 -3.65 2.68
CA ILE A 108 -7.52 -4.90 2.37
C ILE A 108 -6.02 -4.66 2.31
N GLU A 109 -5.57 -3.61 1.61
CA GLU A 109 -4.15 -3.24 1.49
C GLU A 109 -3.53 -3.00 2.88
N ARG A 110 -4.21 -2.27 3.75
CA ARG A 110 -3.80 -2.07 5.15
C ARG A 110 -3.68 -3.40 5.92
N ARG A 111 -4.65 -4.30 5.81
CA ARG A 111 -4.60 -5.60 6.49
C ARG A 111 -3.44 -6.47 6.02
N ILE A 112 -3.15 -6.46 4.72
CA ILE A 112 -2.00 -7.17 4.17
C ILE A 112 -0.71 -6.53 4.69
N ALA A 113 -0.61 -5.20 4.72
CA ALA A 113 0.55 -4.51 5.25
C ALA A 113 0.79 -4.83 6.74
N GLU A 114 -0.27 -4.88 7.56
CA GLU A 114 -0.18 -5.25 8.98
C GLU A 114 0.43 -6.66 9.18
N VAL A 115 0.06 -7.63 8.33
CA VAL A 115 0.55 -9.01 8.43
C VAL A 115 1.96 -9.16 7.87
N TRP A 116 2.24 -8.53 6.73
CA TRP A 116 3.48 -8.76 5.99
C TRP A 116 4.65 -7.87 6.41
N ALA A 117 4.40 -6.65 6.92
CA ALA A 117 5.45 -5.75 7.39
C ALA A 117 6.44 -6.38 8.39
N PRO A 118 6.00 -7.08 9.47
CA PRO A 118 6.94 -7.67 10.43
C PRO A 118 7.71 -8.88 9.86
N VAL A 119 7.18 -9.53 8.82
CA VAL A 119 7.81 -10.68 8.16
C VAL A 119 8.85 -10.23 7.14
N MET A 120 8.53 -9.17 6.40
CA MET A 120 9.38 -8.65 5.33
C MET A 120 10.52 -7.77 5.85
N ILE A 121 10.26 -6.98 6.90
CA ILE A 121 11.13 -5.89 7.33
C ILE A 121 11.62 -6.10 8.76
N ARG A 122 12.89 -6.48 8.89
CA ARG A 122 13.58 -6.61 10.18
C ARG A 122 14.06 -5.25 10.66
N GLY A 123 13.84 -4.97 11.94
CA GLY A 123 14.26 -3.71 12.56
C GLY A 123 15.33 -3.96 13.61
N PRO A 124 16.01 -2.91 14.08
CA PRO A 124 16.98 -3.04 15.15
C PRO A 124 16.31 -3.61 16.41
N GLU A 125 16.97 -4.57 17.06
CA GLU A 125 16.56 -5.12 18.35
C GLU A 125 17.00 -4.17 19.48
N GLY A 126 16.19 -4.05 20.53
CA GLY A 126 16.55 -3.28 21.74
C GLY A 126 16.22 -1.78 21.74
N VAL A 127 15.48 -1.28 20.74
CA VAL A 127 14.96 0.10 20.76
C VAL A 127 13.78 0.26 21.72
N GLY A 128 13.65 1.47 22.30
CA GLY A 128 12.58 1.78 23.26
C GLY A 128 11.18 1.59 22.67
N GLU A 129 10.21 1.21 23.48
CA GLU A 129 8.85 0.84 23.05
C GLU A 129 8.17 1.89 22.15
N LYS A 130 8.36 3.17 22.46
CA LYS A 130 7.85 4.29 21.65
C LYS A 130 8.45 4.31 20.25
N GLU A 131 9.76 4.10 20.15
CA GLU A 131 10.49 4.09 18.89
C GLU A 131 10.19 2.83 18.08
N ARG A 132 10.12 1.68 18.75
CA ARG A 132 9.68 0.41 18.16
C ARG A 132 8.31 0.56 17.49
N ARG A 133 7.33 1.13 18.20
CA ARG A 133 5.98 1.35 17.66
C ARG A 133 5.96 2.33 16.48
N ALA A 134 6.79 3.37 16.53
CA ALA A 134 6.93 4.32 15.42
C ALA A 134 7.57 3.66 14.19
N SER A 135 8.61 2.85 14.39
CA SER A 135 9.27 2.09 13.34
C SER A 135 8.30 1.07 12.72
N GLU A 136 7.53 0.33 13.52
CA GLU A 136 6.49 -0.59 13.03
C GLU A 136 5.37 0.10 12.24
N ALA A 137 5.01 1.33 12.58
CA ALA A 137 4.09 2.12 11.77
C ALA A 137 4.69 2.48 10.41
N ARG A 138 5.98 2.87 10.36
CA ARG A 138 6.69 3.17 9.11
C ARG A 138 6.88 1.92 8.25
N LYS A 139 7.20 0.76 8.84
CA LYS A 139 7.28 -0.53 8.13
C LYS A 139 5.97 -0.85 7.41
N ARG A 140 4.84 -0.67 8.09
CA ARG A 140 3.50 -0.84 7.48
C ARG A 140 3.29 0.15 6.33
N GLY A 141 3.64 1.42 6.54
CA GLY A 141 3.56 2.45 5.50
C GLY A 141 4.36 2.11 4.24
N VAL A 142 5.54 1.50 4.39
CA VAL A 142 6.32 1.00 3.24
C VAL A 142 5.54 -0.07 2.47
N VAL A 143 5.01 -1.10 3.14
CA VAL A 143 4.25 -2.15 2.46
C VAL A 143 2.98 -1.59 1.81
N GLU A 144 2.26 -0.69 2.47
CA GLU A 144 1.11 0.02 1.90
C GLU A 144 1.49 0.79 0.64
N ALA A 145 2.62 1.50 0.64
CA ALA A 145 3.09 2.27 -0.51
C ALA A 145 3.40 1.42 -1.74
N PHE A 146 3.89 0.18 -1.55
CA PHE A 146 4.09 -0.76 -2.65
C PHE A 146 2.79 -1.43 -3.13
N LEU A 147 1.77 -1.54 -2.27
CA LEU A 147 0.47 -2.11 -2.64
C LEU A 147 -0.49 -1.09 -3.25
N ALA A 148 -0.35 0.18 -2.87
CA ALA A 148 -1.14 1.28 -3.41
C ALA A 148 -0.95 1.37 -4.92
N LYS A 149 -1.99 1.01 -5.67
CA LYS A 149 -2.09 1.28 -7.11
C LYS A 149 -2.62 2.70 -7.32
N GLU A 150 -2.02 3.40 -8.27
CA GLU A 150 -2.59 4.63 -8.86
C GLU A 150 -3.87 4.32 -9.65
#